data_AF-A0A2N9GLK6-F1
#
_entry.id   AF-A0A2N9GLK6-F1
#
_cell.length_a   1.000
_cell.length_b   1.000
_cell.length_c   1.000
_cell.angle_alpha   90.00
_cell.angle_beta   90.00
_cell.angle_gamma   90.00
#
_symmetry.space_group_name_H-M   'P 1'
#
loop_
_entity.id
_entity.type
_entity.pdbx_description
1 polymer ?
#
loop_
_entity_poly.entity_id
_entity_poly.type
_entity_poly.pdbx_seq_one_letter_code
_entity_poly.pdbx_strand_id
1 'polypeptide(L)'
;MASYKYKVLGFNRKFKMHEVGPPADVKQAFSNFSDGGDHLSGRSAPSVPGGASGLKNSSIRNTLGHNSYLTGNQLSSDCSDAPIIKALERGVRVIELDLWPNSTKDDVHVLHGRTLTTPVKLIKCLKSIRDHAFVKSPYPVIITLEDHLAHDLQAKVAEMVMQTFGEMLYYPHAECLAEFPSPESLKHRIVISTKPPKEYLETKHIKGKGSILTNGRESSEEEEALGKEPEVDERSDSDQDDEDVNACDHKSGQQGAPEYKRLITIHAGKPKGKVKDALKVVGDKVRRLSLSEQALEKVAASHGTEVVRFTQKNVLRVYPKGTRVTSSNYKPDIGWIHGAQMVAFNMQGYGKSLWLMHGMFRANGECGYVKKPDFLMQRGPHNEVFDPKRTLPVKKTLKVKVYMGDGWHSDFSPTYFDSYSPPDFYTKVRIVGVQADAAKKKTKIIEDDWTPVWDEEFTFPLTVPELALLQIEVQEYDRSEKNDFGGQTCLPVSEIRPGIRAISLYNKKGEKLKSVRLLMRFQFV
;
A
#
# COMPACT_ATOMS: atom_id res chain seq x y z
N MET A 1 36.15 -9.66 29.61
CA MET A 1 35.10 -8.90 30.32
C MET A 1 34.95 -7.55 29.67
N ALA A 2 33.85 -7.31 28.96
CA ALA A 2 33.51 -5.97 28.51
C ALA A 2 32.92 -5.20 29.70
N SER A 3 33.40 -3.98 29.93
CA SER A 3 32.83 -3.08 30.94
C SER A 3 32.60 -1.73 30.29
N TYR A 4 31.39 -1.20 30.39
CA TYR A 4 31.09 0.15 29.93
C TYR A 4 31.45 1.14 31.04
N LYS A 5 32.19 2.18 30.68
CA LYS A 5 32.47 3.33 31.55
C LYS A 5 31.58 4.48 31.10
N TYR A 6 30.66 4.89 31.96
CA TYR A 6 29.90 6.12 31.78
C TYR A 6 30.48 7.18 32.70
N LYS A 7 30.75 8.37 32.14
CA LYS A 7 31.24 9.52 32.91
C LYS A 7 30.05 10.41 33.24
N VAL A 8 29.65 10.41 34.50
CA VAL A 8 28.51 11.20 34.99
C VAL A 8 29.04 12.24 35.96
N LEU A 9 28.96 13.52 35.62
CA LEU A 9 29.26 14.64 36.52
C LEU A 9 30.54 14.46 37.37
N GLY A 10 31.63 14.00 36.75
CA GLY A 10 32.92 13.79 37.43
C GLY A 10 33.13 12.41 38.06
N PHE A 11 32.11 11.55 38.10
CA PHE A 11 32.22 10.17 38.58
C PHE A 11 32.24 9.18 37.42
N ASN A 12 33.17 8.21 37.49
CA ASN A 12 33.19 7.07 36.56
C ASN A 12 32.32 5.95 37.14
N ARG A 13 31.13 5.72 36.56
CA ARG A 13 30.33 4.53 36.85
C ARG A 13 30.77 3.39 35.92
N LYS A 14 31.14 2.26 36.52
CA LYS A 14 31.52 1.04 35.81
C LYS A 14 30.38 0.04 35.95
N PHE A 15 29.63 -0.17 34.87
CA PHE A 15 28.62 -1.22 34.84
C PHE A 15 29.32 -2.54 34.49
N LYS A 16 29.08 -3.58 35.30
CA LYS A 16 29.45 -4.95 34.97
C LYS A 16 28.33 -5.51 34.09
N MET A 17 28.66 -6.10 32.93
CA MET A 17 27.72 -7.01 32.28
C MET A 17 27.28 -8.05 33.30
N HIS A 18 25.98 -8.30 33.44
CA HIS A 18 25.50 -9.41 34.24
C HIS A 18 26.21 -10.71 33.78
N GLU A 19 26.79 -11.45 34.73
CA GLU A 19 27.61 -12.65 34.45
C GLU A 19 26.84 -13.76 33.75
N VAL A 20 25.50 -13.73 33.78
CA VAL A 20 24.65 -14.66 33.06
C VAL A 20 24.40 -14.12 31.66
N GLY A 21 25.43 -14.11 30.82
CA GLY A 21 25.21 -14.00 29.38
C GLY A 21 24.28 -15.14 28.91
N PRO A 22 23.67 -15.05 27.72
CA PRO A 22 22.71 -16.05 27.28
C PRO A 22 23.23 -17.48 27.42
N PRO A 23 22.36 -18.45 27.77
CA PRO A 23 22.73 -19.86 27.86
C PRO A 23 23.55 -20.31 26.65
N ALA A 24 24.53 -21.20 26.86
CA ALA A 24 25.51 -21.54 25.82
C ALA A 24 24.85 -22.10 24.54
N ASP A 25 23.77 -22.87 24.70
CA ASP A 25 22.93 -23.38 23.62
C ASP A 25 22.21 -22.25 22.85
N VAL A 26 21.69 -21.24 23.55
CA VAL A 26 21.03 -20.08 22.94
C VAL A 26 22.05 -19.19 22.20
N LYS A 27 23.24 -18.97 22.77
CA LYS A 27 24.35 -18.28 22.08
C LYS A 27 24.79 -19.02 20.82
N GLN A 28 24.97 -20.33 20.93
CA GLN A 28 25.34 -21.17 19.79
C GLN A 28 24.26 -21.12 18.71
N ALA A 29 22.98 -21.20 19.09
CA ALA A 29 21.87 -21.06 18.16
C ALA A 29 21.87 -19.68 17.50
N PHE A 30 22.06 -18.59 18.26
CA PHE A 30 22.14 -17.24 17.70
C PHE A 30 23.22 -17.16 16.62
N SER A 31 24.46 -17.56 16.94
CA SER A 31 25.58 -17.55 16.00
C SER A 31 25.29 -18.40 14.75
N ASN A 32 24.77 -19.63 14.93
CA ASN A 32 24.42 -20.54 13.84
C ASN A 32 23.36 -19.95 12.88
N PHE A 33 22.46 -19.10 13.37
CA PHE A 33 21.39 -18.51 12.56
C PHE A 33 21.67 -17.04 12.15
N SER A 34 22.67 -16.37 12.74
CA SER A 34 23.05 -14.99 12.42
C SER A 34 24.21 -14.88 11.42
N ASP A 35 25.21 -15.75 11.50
CA ASP A 35 26.44 -15.61 10.69
C ASP A 35 26.42 -16.60 9.52
N GLY A 36 25.89 -16.16 8.38
CA GLY A 36 25.78 -16.97 7.16
C GLY A 36 24.67 -18.04 7.17
N GLY A 37 23.90 -18.14 8.26
CA GLY A 37 22.76 -19.04 8.40
C GLY A 37 21.50 -18.61 7.62
N ASP A 38 20.60 -19.57 7.44
CA ASP A 38 19.33 -19.49 6.69
C ASP A 38 18.42 -18.35 7.22
N HIS A 39 18.66 -17.11 6.77
CA HIS A 39 17.92 -15.93 7.18
C HIS A 39 16.46 -16.06 6.77
N LEU A 40 15.55 -15.64 7.65
CA LEU A 40 14.15 -15.48 7.29
C LEU A 40 13.96 -14.19 6.48
N SER A 41 14.57 -14.13 5.29
CA SER A 41 14.07 -13.32 4.19
C SER A 41 12.90 -14.06 3.54
N GLY A 42 11.95 -13.36 2.92
CA GLY A 42 10.99 -14.01 2.03
C GLY A 42 11.72 -14.87 0.98
N ARG A 43 11.02 -15.79 0.31
CA ARG A 43 11.60 -16.68 -0.73
C ARG A 43 12.65 -15.93 -1.59
N SER A 44 13.87 -16.46 -1.68
CA SER A 44 15.03 -15.80 -2.31
C SER A 44 14.88 -15.55 -3.81
N ALA A 45 13.95 -16.26 -4.46
CA ALA A 45 13.50 -15.96 -5.81
C ALA A 45 11.99 -15.70 -5.77
N PRO A 46 11.47 -14.76 -6.58
CA PRO A 46 10.04 -14.71 -6.86
C PRO A 46 9.64 -16.07 -7.42
N SER A 47 9.01 -16.89 -6.60
CA SER A 47 8.39 -18.10 -7.11
C SER A 47 7.20 -17.65 -7.92
N VAL A 48 7.11 -18.09 -9.17
CA VAL A 48 5.79 -18.23 -9.82
C VAL A 48 4.91 -18.88 -8.75
N PRO A 49 3.87 -18.21 -8.21
CA PRO A 49 2.95 -18.91 -7.32
C PRO A 49 2.53 -20.14 -8.10
N GLY A 50 2.74 -21.35 -7.59
CA GLY A 50 2.45 -22.58 -8.35
C GLY A 50 1.07 -22.46 -9.00
N GLY A 51 1.03 -22.33 -10.34
CA GLY A 51 -0.17 -22.01 -11.12
C GLY A 51 -0.33 -20.58 -11.69
N ALA A 52 0.67 -19.69 -11.59
CA ALA A 52 0.52 -18.28 -12.02
C ALA A 52 0.63 -18.00 -13.52
N SER A 53 0.83 -19.01 -14.37
CA SER A 53 0.67 -18.86 -15.82
C SER A 53 -0.75 -18.50 -16.27
N GLY A 54 -1.71 -18.33 -15.33
CA GLY A 54 -3.07 -17.83 -15.59
C GLY A 54 -3.66 -16.88 -14.53
N LEU A 55 -2.87 -16.35 -13.58
CA LEU A 55 -3.39 -15.48 -12.51
C LEU A 55 -3.48 -14.00 -12.96
N LYS A 56 -4.67 -13.42 -12.90
CA LYS A 56 -5.01 -12.09 -13.43
C LYS A 56 -4.54 -10.98 -12.49
N ASN A 57 -4.33 -9.74 -12.97
CA ASN A 57 -4.02 -8.62 -12.07
C ASN A 57 -5.08 -8.39 -10.96
N SER A 58 -6.35 -8.77 -11.18
CA SER A 58 -7.38 -8.71 -10.12
C SER A 58 -7.14 -9.72 -8.98
N SER A 59 -6.32 -10.75 -9.21
CA SER A 59 -5.98 -11.81 -8.26
C SER A 59 -4.79 -11.47 -7.37
N ILE A 60 -4.14 -10.31 -7.57
CA ILE A 60 -2.82 -10.01 -7.00
C ILE A 60 -2.85 -8.61 -6.37
N ARG A 61 -2.29 -8.50 -5.16
CA ARG A 61 -2.05 -7.22 -4.46
C ARG A 61 -0.77 -6.61 -4.98
N ASN A 62 -0.77 -5.29 -5.14
CA ASN A 62 0.38 -4.54 -5.63
C ASN A 62 0.75 -3.44 -4.63
N THR A 63 2.04 -3.17 -4.50
CA THR A 63 2.54 -1.99 -3.78
C THR A 63 2.19 -0.72 -4.56
N LEU A 64 1.51 0.25 -3.92
CA LEU A 64 1.12 1.51 -4.53
C LEU A 64 1.59 2.71 -3.70
N GLY A 65 2.32 3.62 -4.33
CA GLY A 65 2.63 4.94 -3.78
C GLY A 65 1.52 5.94 -4.12
N HIS A 66 0.95 6.59 -3.09
CA HIS A 66 0.05 7.73 -3.24
C HIS A 66 0.85 9.01 -3.45
N ASN A 67 0.45 9.84 -4.42
CA ASN A 67 1.13 11.10 -4.78
C ASN A 67 2.66 10.92 -4.81
N SER A 68 3.10 9.98 -5.64
CA SER A 68 4.46 9.41 -5.60
C SER A 68 5.57 10.43 -5.89
N TYR A 69 5.19 11.62 -6.35
CA TYR A 69 6.06 12.74 -6.68
C TYR A 69 6.33 13.66 -5.47
N LEU A 70 5.57 13.57 -4.38
CA LEU A 70 5.72 14.45 -3.22
C LEU A 70 6.94 14.08 -2.36
N THR A 71 7.72 15.10 -2.00
CA THR A 71 8.86 14.94 -1.09
C THR A 71 8.48 15.01 0.39
N GLY A 72 7.29 15.54 0.72
CA GLY A 72 6.84 15.71 2.10
C GLY A 72 5.32 15.79 2.25
N ASN A 73 4.83 16.89 2.83
CA ASN A 73 3.41 17.12 3.12
C ASN A 73 2.58 17.41 1.85
N GLN A 74 1.25 17.29 1.94
CA GLN A 74 0.34 17.44 0.80
C GLN A 74 0.12 18.90 0.37
N LEU A 75 0.51 19.90 1.16
CA LEU A 75 0.11 21.30 0.93
C LEU A 75 1.21 22.18 0.37
N SER A 76 2.46 21.96 0.74
CA SER A 76 3.56 22.92 0.48
C SER A 76 4.91 22.28 0.24
N SER A 77 5.00 20.95 0.18
CA SER A 77 6.28 20.29 -0.13
C SER A 77 6.61 20.34 -1.63
N ASP A 78 7.88 20.15 -1.96
CA ASP A 78 8.31 20.09 -3.35
C ASP A 78 7.89 18.78 -4.01
N CYS A 79 7.64 18.84 -5.33
CA CYS A 79 7.48 17.67 -6.18
C CYS A 79 8.82 17.33 -6.85
N SER A 80 9.13 16.04 -6.95
CA SER A 80 10.38 15.56 -7.54
C SER A 80 10.22 14.11 -8.04
N ASP A 81 11.14 13.69 -8.89
CA ASP A 81 11.30 12.30 -9.32
C ASP A 81 12.06 11.45 -8.28
N ALA A 82 12.77 12.06 -7.33
CA ALA A 82 13.53 11.31 -6.31
C ALA A 82 12.67 10.37 -5.43
N PRO A 83 11.47 10.76 -4.95
CA PRO A 83 10.59 9.84 -4.23
C PRO A 83 10.08 8.69 -5.11
N ILE A 84 9.88 8.93 -6.41
CA ILE A 84 9.50 7.89 -7.39
C ILE A 84 10.61 6.85 -7.52
N ILE A 85 11.86 7.30 -7.73
CA ILE A 85 13.05 6.44 -7.81
C ILE A 85 13.14 5.57 -6.55
N LYS A 86 13.09 6.21 -5.38
CA LYS A 86 13.17 5.52 -4.09
C LYS A 86 12.03 4.52 -3.89
N ALA A 87 10.83 4.83 -4.36
CA ALA A 87 9.69 3.92 -4.31
C ALA A 87 9.93 2.67 -5.18
N LEU A 88 10.36 2.87 -6.43
CA LEU A 88 10.63 1.78 -7.37
C LEU A 88 11.75 0.84 -6.87
N GLU A 89 12.85 1.41 -6.36
CA GLU A 89 13.97 0.66 -5.78
C GLU A 89 13.58 -0.12 -4.50
N ARG A 90 12.57 0.37 -3.77
CA ARG A 90 11.94 -0.34 -2.65
C ARG A 90 10.89 -1.37 -3.07
N GLY A 91 10.69 -1.58 -4.38
CA GLY A 91 9.76 -2.57 -4.91
C GLY A 91 8.33 -2.07 -5.07
N VAL A 92 8.06 -0.76 -5.01
CA VAL A 92 6.74 -0.19 -5.35
C VAL A 92 6.44 -0.43 -6.84
N ARG A 93 5.24 -0.95 -7.16
CA ARG A 93 4.87 -1.36 -8.53
C ARG A 93 3.81 -0.46 -9.15
N VAL A 94 3.19 0.43 -8.36
CA VAL A 94 2.26 1.43 -8.87
C VAL A 94 2.70 2.82 -8.45
N ILE A 95 2.86 3.70 -9.43
CA ILE A 95 3.29 5.09 -9.27
C ILE A 95 2.15 6.00 -9.70
N GLU A 96 1.83 6.98 -8.84
CA GLU A 96 0.81 8.00 -9.10
C GLU A 96 1.42 9.31 -9.55
N LEU A 97 0.88 9.89 -10.62
CA LEU A 97 1.26 11.18 -11.19
C LEU A 97 -0.01 12.02 -11.45
N ASP A 98 -0.04 13.22 -10.90
CA ASP A 98 -1.16 14.16 -11.08
C ASP A 98 -0.78 15.19 -12.11
N LEU A 99 -1.42 15.13 -13.27
CA LEU A 99 -1.04 15.88 -14.46
C LEU A 99 -1.80 17.20 -14.53
N TRP A 100 -1.06 18.29 -14.61
CA TRP A 100 -1.60 19.64 -14.75
C TRP A 100 -0.86 20.40 -15.86
N PRO A 101 -1.54 21.34 -16.55
CA PRO A 101 -0.86 22.25 -17.47
C PRO A 101 0.18 23.09 -16.72
N ASN A 102 1.30 23.37 -17.36
CA ASN A 102 2.22 24.41 -16.90
C ASN A 102 1.59 25.81 -17.04
N SER A 103 2.27 26.83 -16.52
CA SER A 103 1.76 28.22 -16.52
C SER A 103 1.48 28.77 -17.92
N THR A 104 2.25 28.35 -18.92
CA THR A 104 2.09 28.73 -20.34
C THR A 104 1.11 27.85 -21.10
N LYS A 105 0.55 26.81 -20.47
CA LYS A 105 -0.39 25.82 -21.04
C LYS A 105 0.11 25.11 -22.31
N ASP A 106 1.42 25.01 -22.47
CA ASP A 106 2.08 24.36 -23.61
C ASP A 106 2.85 23.10 -23.21
N ASP A 107 2.98 22.81 -21.91
CA ASP A 107 3.66 21.63 -21.37
C ASP A 107 2.98 21.09 -20.11
N VAL A 108 3.41 19.92 -19.65
CA VAL A 108 2.77 19.21 -18.52
C VAL A 108 3.69 19.13 -17.30
N HIS A 109 3.15 19.53 -16.17
CA HIS A 109 3.75 19.39 -14.85
C HIS A 109 3.03 18.33 -14.03
N VAL A 110 3.76 17.81 -13.05
CA VAL A 110 3.25 16.94 -11.99
C VAL A 110 3.30 17.72 -10.68
N LEU A 111 2.13 17.88 -10.05
CA LEU A 111 1.97 18.53 -8.76
C LEU A 111 0.63 18.18 -8.11
N HIS A 112 0.51 18.46 -6.81
CA HIS A 112 -0.77 18.35 -6.13
C HIS A 112 -1.58 19.63 -6.40
N GLY A 113 -2.67 19.48 -7.15
CA GLY A 113 -3.47 20.62 -7.61
C GLY A 113 -4.01 21.49 -6.48
N ARG A 114 -4.21 22.78 -6.75
CA ARG A 114 -4.77 23.76 -5.79
C ARG A 114 -4.00 23.85 -4.46
N THR A 115 -2.71 23.50 -4.47
CA THR A 115 -1.82 23.61 -3.31
C THR A 115 -0.58 24.46 -3.62
N LEU A 116 0.28 24.68 -2.62
CA LEU A 116 1.55 25.40 -2.73
C LEU A 116 2.73 24.46 -3.06
N THR A 117 2.46 23.26 -3.58
CA THR A 117 3.52 22.32 -3.94
C THR A 117 4.26 22.79 -5.19
N THR A 118 5.60 22.74 -5.14
CA THR A 118 6.44 23.14 -6.29
C THR A 118 6.39 22.06 -7.37
N PRO A 119 6.06 22.36 -8.63
CA PRO A 119 5.85 21.35 -9.66
C PRO A 119 7.15 20.71 -10.19
N VAL A 120 7.04 19.50 -10.75
CA VAL A 120 8.10 18.83 -11.51
C VAL A 120 7.64 18.52 -12.93
N LYS A 121 8.53 18.63 -13.94
CA LYS A 121 8.19 18.31 -15.33
C LYS A 121 7.82 16.83 -15.49
N LEU A 122 6.73 16.54 -16.20
CA LEU A 122 6.28 15.16 -16.45
C LEU A 122 7.38 14.30 -17.08
N ILE A 123 8.07 14.82 -18.10
CA ILE A 123 9.12 14.08 -18.80
C ILE A 123 10.26 13.63 -17.88
N LYS A 124 10.53 14.38 -16.80
CA LYS A 124 11.54 14.00 -15.81
C LYS A 124 11.07 12.74 -15.06
N CYS A 125 9.83 12.75 -14.56
CA CYS A 125 9.23 11.60 -13.89
C CYS A 125 9.18 10.37 -14.79
N LEU A 126 8.77 10.51 -16.06
CA LEU A 126 8.69 9.38 -17.00
C LEU A 126 10.07 8.75 -17.25
N LYS A 127 11.12 9.57 -17.43
CA LYS A 127 12.51 9.07 -17.60
C LYS A 127 12.99 8.31 -16.35
N SER A 128 12.76 8.86 -15.16
CA SER A 128 13.13 8.20 -13.91
C SER A 128 12.34 6.90 -13.69
N ILE A 129 11.08 6.83 -14.12
CA ILE A 129 10.33 5.57 -14.12
C ILE A 129 10.95 4.57 -15.09
N ARG A 130 11.26 4.97 -16.33
CA ARG A 130 11.88 4.10 -17.35
C ARG A 130 13.18 3.46 -16.82
N ASP A 131 14.03 4.27 -16.19
CA ASP A 131 15.37 3.84 -15.77
C ASP A 131 15.34 2.95 -14.51
N HIS A 132 14.33 3.12 -13.64
CA HIS A 132 14.27 2.39 -12.35
C HIS A 132 13.14 1.37 -12.25
N ALA A 133 12.22 1.30 -13.22
CA ALA A 133 11.02 0.46 -13.16
C ALA A 133 11.35 -0.99 -12.79
N PHE A 134 12.40 -1.57 -13.37
CA PHE A 134 12.70 -2.99 -13.25
C PHE A 134 13.95 -3.34 -12.44
N VAL A 135 14.53 -2.36 -11.73
CA VAL A 135 15.76 -2.56 -10.92
C VAL A 135 15.53 -3.57 -9.79
N LYS A 136 14.41 -3.46 -9.07
CA LYS A 136 14.08 -4.35 -7.93
C LYS A 136 13.29 -5.58 -8.34
N SER A 137 12.49 -5.52 -9.41
CA SER A 137 11.53 -6.56 -9.78
C SER A 137 11.29 -6.54 -11.30
N PRO A 138 11.22 -7.70 -11.98
CA PRO A 138 10.92 -7.77 -13.41
C PRO A 138 9.43 -7.60 -13.72
N TYR A 139 8.56 -7.62 -12.70
CA TYR A 139 7.11 -7.50 -12.88
C TYR A 139 6.69 -6.09 -13.27
N PRO A 140 5.52 -5.93 -13.92
CA PRO A 140 5.10 -4.66 -14.50
C PRO A 140 5.10 -3.50 -13.51
N VAL A 141 5.22 -2.28 -14.05
CA VAL A 141 4.92 -1.04 -13.32
C VAL A 141 3.65 -0.43 -13.89
N ILE A 142 2.71 -0.10 -13.02
CA ILE A 142 1.48 0.60 -13.39
C ILE A 142 1.67 2.09 -13.07
N ILE A 143 1.41 2.96 -14.04
CA ILE A 143 1.37 4.41 -13.82
C ILE A 143 -0.10 4.83 -13.75
N THR A 144 -0.52 5.33 -12.59
CA THR A 144 -1.85 5.91 -12.44
C THR A 144 -1.77 7.41 -12.70
N LEU A 145 -2.46 7.87 -13.74
CA LEU A 145 -2.52 9.29 -14.09
C LEU A 145 -3.81 9.90 -13.54
N GLU A 146 -3.68 10.94 -12.72
CA GLU A 146 -4.79 11.83 -12.42
C GLU A 146 -4.75 12.99 -13.40
N ASP A 147 -5.65 12.95 -14.38
CA ASP A 147 -5.59 13.79 -15.57
C ASP A 147 -6.48 15.03 -15.45
N HIS A 148 -5.85 16.22 -15.40
CA HIS A 148 -6.49 17.53 -15.39
C HIS A 148 -6.18 18.33 -16.68
N LEU A 149 -5.87 17.64 -17.78
CA LEU A 149 -5.40 18.23 -19.03
C LEU A 149 -6.51 18.41 -20.07
N ALA A 150 -6.31 19.40 -20.95
CA ALA A 150 -7.06 19.53 -22.20
C ALA A 150 -6.56 18.53 -23.26
N HIS A 151 -7.33 18.35 -24.34
CA HIS A 151 -7.09 17.30 -25.34
C HIS A 151 -5.74 17.42 -26.09
N ASP A 152 -5.27 18.63 -26.33
CA ASP A 152 -3.97 18.92 -26.93
C ASP A 152 -2.82 18.48 -26.02
N LEU A 153 -2.90 18.78 -24.73
CA LEU A 153 -1.93 18.33 -23.73
C LEU A 153 -2.03 16.82 -23.49
N GLN A 154 -3.22 16.21 -23.54
CA GLN A 154 -3.37 14.75 -23.52
C GLN A 154 -2.65 14.07 -24.68
N ALA A 155 -2.74 14.64 -25.90
CA ALA A 155 -2.00 14.15 -27.06
C ALA A 155 -0.49 14.25 -26.84
N LYS A 156 -0.03 15.38 -26.28
CA LYS A 156 1.39 15.57 -25.90
C LYS A 156 1.85 14.55 -24.84
N VAL A 157 1.00 14.21 -23.86
CA VAL A 157 1.30 13.15 -22.88
C VAL A 157 1.39 11.79 -23.57
N ALA A 158 0.48 11.47 -24.49
CA ALA A 158 0.55 10.22 -25.24
C ALA A 158 1.87 10.08 -26.01
N GLU A 159 2.29 11.15 -26.69
CA GLU A 159 3.57 11.23 -27.38
C GLU A 159 4.75 11.03 -26.41
N MET A 160 4.78 11.77 -25.30
CA MET A 160 5.83 11.65 -24.28
C MET A 160 5.93 10.22 -23.72
N VAL A 161 4.79 9.59 -23.42
CA VAL A 161 4.71 8.21 -22.89
C VAL A 161 5.22 7.21 -23.93
N MET A 162 4.78 7.32 -25.19
CA MET A 162 5.22 6.44 -26.27
C MET A 162 6.71 6.58 -26.56
N GLN A 163 7.23 7.81 -26.66
CA GLN A 163 8.65 8.07 -26.89
C GLN A 163 9.53 7.61 -25.72
N THR A 164 9.07 7.79 -24.49
CA THR A 164 9.87 7.46 -23.31
C THR A 164 9.95 5.95 -23.09
N PHE A 165 8.81 5.24 -23.20
CA PHE A 165 8.76 3.82 -22.86
C PHE A 165 8.94 2.90 -24.07
N GLY A 166 8.61 3.34 -25.29
CA GLY A 166 8.76 2.54 -26.50
C GLY A 166 8.19 1.14 -26.34
N GLU A 167 9.03 0.12 -26.54
CA GLU A 167 8.67 -1.28 -26.38
C GLU A 167 8.30 -1.68 -24.95
N MET A 168 8.72 -0.93 -23.92
CA MET A 168 8.30 -1.21 -22.54
C MET A 168 6.81 -0.92 -22.34
N LEU A 169 6.19 -0.06 -23.15
CA LEU A 169 4.78 0.29 -23.00
C LEU A 169 3.87 -0.86 -23.43
N TYR A 170 2.92 -1.23 -22.57
CA TYR A 170 1.82 -2.12 -22.92
C TYR A 170 0.51 -1.35 -23.00
N TYR A 171 -0.24 -1.59 -24.09
CA TYR A 171 -1.61 -1.15 -24.26
C TYR A 171 -2.41 -2.20 -25.06
N PRO A 172 -3.71 -2.38 -24.76
CA PRO A 172 -4.51 -3.43 -25.36
C PRO A 172 -4.86 -3.10 -26.83
N HIS A 173 -4.97 -4.14 -27.66
CA HIS A 173 -5.44 -3.99 -29.05
C HIS A 173 -6.97 -3.76 -29.13
N ALA A 174 -7.70 -4.24 -28.12
CA ALA A 174 -9.14 -4.04 -27.99
C ALA A 174 -9.45 -2.90 -27.01
N GLU A 175 -10.49 -2.12 -27.29
CA GLU A 175 -10.88 -0.98 -26.44
C GLU A 175 -11.29 -1.36 -25.02
N CYS A 176 -11.71 -2.60 -24.80
CA CYS A 176 -12.13 -3.10 -23.49
C CYS A 176 -11.59 -4.50 -23.25
N LEU A 177 -11.07 -4.72 -22.05
CA LEU A 177 -10.63 -6.03 -21.60
C LEU A 177 -11.78 -6.76 -20.90
N ALA A 178 -12.00 -8.03 -21.25
CA ALA A 178 -12.85 -8.93 -20.47
C ALA A 178 -12.18 -9.30 -19.14
N GLU A 179 -10.84 -9.32 -19.12
CA GLU A 179 -10.00 -9.71 -17.98
C GLU A 179 -8.66 -8.98 -18.02
N PHE A 180 -8.08 -8.70 -16.85
CA PHE A 180 -6.75 -8.11 -16.80
C PHE A 180 -5.65 -9.14 -17.10
N PRO A 181 -4.59 -8.79 -17.86
CA PRO A 181 -3.44 -9.66 -18.07
C PRO A 181 -2.77 -10.03 -16.74
N SER A 182 -2.00 -11.13 -16.74
CA SER A 182 -1.22 -11.53 -15.57
C SER A 182 0.05 -10.68 -15.45
N PRO A 183 0.57 -10.43 -14.24
CA PRO A 183 1.89 -9.83 -14.07
C PRO A 183 3.00 -10.59 -14.81
N GLU A 184 2.88 -11.91 -14.89
CA GLU A 184 3.84 -12.76 -15.60
C GLU A 184 3.88 -12.44 -17.10
N SER A 185 2.72 -12.29 -17.75
CA SER A 185 2.62 -11.91 -19.17
C SER A 185 3.07 -10.48 -19.45
N LEU A 186 3.14 -9.64 -18.41
CA LEU A 186 3.49 -8.22 -18.48
C LEU A 186 4.87 -7.93 -17.88
N LYS A 187 5.73 -8.95 -17.71
CA LYS A 187 7.12 -8.71 -17.27
C LYS A 187 7.81 -7.70 -18.17
N HIS A 188 8.54 -6.78 -17.55
CA HIS A 188 9.23 -5.66 -18.18
C HIS A 188 8.30 -4.69 -18.95
N ARG A 189 6.99 -4.67 -18.63
CA ARG A 189 6.03 -3.73 -19.22
C ARG A 189 5.60 -2.62 -18.27
N ILE A 190 5.35 -1.45 -18.85
CA ILE A 190 4.72 -0.28 -18.23
C ILE A 190 3.27 -0.23 -18.68
N VAL A 191 2.36 -0.01 -17.73
CA VAL A 191 0.90 -0.03 -17.97
C VAL A 191 0.29 1.29 -17.50
N ILE A 192 -0.51 1.94 -18.36
CA ILE A 192 -1.22 3.17 -17.99
C ILE A 192 -2.61 2.85 -17.43
N SER A 193 -2.93 3.52 -16.32
CA SER A 193 -4.24 3.44 -15.67
C SER A 193 -4.81 4.82 -15.36
N THR A 194 -5.84 5.24 -16.09
CA THR A 194 -6.51 6.52 -15.88
C THR A 194 -7.98 6.46 -16.29
N LYS A 195 -8.70 7.57 -16.09
CA LYS A 195 -10.07 7.75 -16.59
C LYS A 195 -9.98 7.95 -18.11
N PRO A 196 -10.81 7.28 -18.92
CA PRO A 196 -10.94 7.62 -20.32
C PRO A 196 -11.30 9.10 -20.49
N PRO A 197 -10.79 9.79 -21.52
CA PRO A 197 -11.22 11.15 -21.85
C PRO A 197 -12.74 11.24 -21.94
N LYS A 198 -13.31 12.39 -21.54
CA LYS A 198 -14.75 12.65 -21.70
C LYS A 198 -15.05 12.76 -23.20
N GLU A 199 -15.36 11.64 -23.85
CA GLU A 199 -15.91 11.65 -25.22
C GLU A 199 -17.35 12.17 -25.16
N TYR A 200 -17.60 13.32 -25.76
CA TYR A 200 -18.95 13.81 -25.97
C TYR A 200 -19.69 12.82 -26.88
N LEU A 201 -20.92 12.46 -26.49
CA LEU A 201 -21.81 11.52 -27.19
C LEU A 201 -22.31 12.12 -28.52
N GLU A 202 -21.43 12.31 -29.49
CA GLU A 202 -21.80 12.77 -30.84
C GLU A 202 -21.45 11.72 -31.89
N THR A 203 -22.09 10.56 -31.83
CA THR A 203 -22.22 9.69 -33.03
C THR A 203 -23.50 8.84 -33.01
N LYS A 204 -24.47 9.13 -32.13
CA LYS A 204 -25.78 8.44 -32.15
C LYS A 204 -27.01 9.33 -32.40
N HIS A 205 -26.83 10.62 -32.70
CA HIS A 205 -27.94 11.53 -33.04
C HIS A 205 -27.86 12.15 -34.44
N ILE A 206 -27.37 11.39 -35.44
CA ILE A 206 -27.69 11.67 -36.85
C ILE A 206 -28.46 10.47 -37.40
N LYS A 207 -29.72 10.35 -37.00
CA LYS A 207 -30.83 9.75 -37.75
C LYS A 207 -32.10 9.86 -36.90
N GLY A 208 -32.91 10.87 -37.21
CA GLY A 208 -34.21 11.05 -36.57
C GLY A 208 -34.65 12.51 -36.46
N LYS A 209 -34.65 13.27 -37.56
CA LYS A 209 -35.49 14.47 -37.64
C LYS A 209 -36.93 14.00 -37.76
N GLY A 210 -37.71 14.19 -36.70
CA GLY A 210 -39.16 14.00 -36.65
C GLY A 210 -39.75 14.99 -35.65
N SER A 211 -40.30 16.07 -36.19
CA SER A 211 -41.02 17.16 -35.52
C SER A 211 -42.08 16.69 -34.52
N ILE A 212 -42.22 17.38 -33.38
CA ILE A 212 -43.45 18.10 -32.97
C ILE A 212 -43.17 18.93 -31.70
N LEU A 213 -43.55 20.21 -31.78
CA LEU A 213 -43.55 21.23 -30.74
C LEU A 213 -44.71 21.01 -29.76
N THR A 214 -44.53 21.36 -28.47
CA THR A 214 -45.39 22.35 -27.76
C THR A 214 -44.90 22.63 -26.33
N ASN A 215 -44.56 23.90 -26.09
CA ASN A 215 -44.83 24.78 -24.94
C ASN A 215 -44.97 24.25 -23.50
N GLY A 216 -44.28 24.94 -22.58
CA GLY A 216 -45.02 25.71 -21.56
C GLY A 216 -44.53 25.66 -20.10
N ARG A 217 -43.78 26.70 -19.72
CA ARG A 217 -43.82 27.50 -18.47
C ARG A 217 -43.47 26.87 -17.10
N GLU A 218 -42.59 27.62 -16.43
CA GLU A 218 -42.25 27.62 -15.01
C GLU A 218 -43.45 28.00 -14.10
N SER A 219 -43.50 27.42 -12.90
CA SER A 219 -43.74 28.20 -11.67
C SER A 219 -43.33 27.40 -10.42
N SER A 220 -42.68 28.13 -9.51
CA SER A 220 -42.39 27.85 -8.10
C SER A 220 -43.66 27.68 -7.25
N GLU A 221 -43.59 26.87 -6.18
CA GLU A 221 -44.09 27.21 -4.82
C GLU A 221 -43.75 26.09 -3.80
N GLU A 222 -43.46 26.53 -2.58
CA GLU A 222 -42.94 25.78 -1.43
C GLU A 222 -44.04 25.23 -0.50
N GLU A 223 -43.68 24.13 0.18
CA GLU A 223 -44.08 23.58 1.50
C GLU A 223 -45.56 23.44 1.94
N GLU A 224 -45.93 22.21 2.37
CA GLU A 224 -46.03 21.89 3.81
C GLU A 224 -46.18 20.37 4.12
N ALA A 225 -45.44 19.96 5.16
CA ALA A 225 -45.78 19.04 6.25
C ALA A 225 -45.72 17.49 6.16
N LEU A 226 -44.90 16.98 7.09
CA LEU A 226 -45.01 15.80 7.96
C LEU A 226 -44.49 14.42 7.51
N GLY A 227 -43.29 14.11 8.05
CA GLY A 227 -43.04 12.87 8.79
C GLY A 227 -42.31 11.77 8.04
N LYS A 228 -40.96 11.75 8.12
CA LYS A 228 -40.14 10.54 7.99
C LYS A 228 -38.79 10.70 8.70
N GLU A 229 -38.37 9.60 9.31
CA GLU A 229 -37.15 9.35 10.08
C GLU A 229 -35.86 9.78 9.37
N PRO A 230 -34.73 10.02 10.08
CA PRO A 230 -33.53 10.59 9.47
C PRO A 230 -32.86 9.59 8.51
N GLU A 231 -33.12 9.73 7.21
CA GLU A 231 -32.28 9.14 6.16
C GLU A 231 -30.93 9.85 6.15
N VAL A 232 -29.90 9.14 6.62
CA VAL A 232 -28.52 9.63 6.65
C VAL A 232 -27.95 9.61 5.23
N ASP A 233 -27.56 10.79 4.75
CA ASP A 233 -27.05 11.07 3.41
C ASP A 233 -25.84 10.17 3.06
N GLU A 234 -26.01 9.32 2.04
CA GLU A 234 -24.98 8.43 1.48
C GLU A 234 -24.24 9.09 0.31
N ARG A 235 -23.97 10.40 0.39
CA ARG A 235 -23.12 11.08 -0.60
C ARG A 235 -21.66 10.69 -0.38
N SER A 236 -20.98 10.39 -1.48
CA SER A 236 -19.54 10.17 -1.50
C SER A 236 -18.86 11.48 -1.13
N ASP A 237 -17.95 11.43 -0.16
CA ASP A 237 -16.93 12.46 0.07
C ASP A 237 -15.94 12.39 -1.10
N SER A 238 -16.38 12.88 -2.26
CA SER A 238 -15.55 13.14 -3.41
C SER A 238 -15.06 14.57 -3.28
N ASP A 239 -13.75 14.75 -3.42
CA ASP A 239 -13.10 16.05 -3.53
C ASP A 239 -13.96 16.98 -4.40
N GLN A 240 -14.57 17.97 -3.75
CA GLN A 240 -15.32 19.05 -4.41
C GLN A 240 -14.30 19.97 -5.04
N ASP A 241 -13.74 19.59 -6.18
CA ASP A 241 -12.80 20.43 -6.91
C ASP A 241 -12.97 20.23 -8.43
N ASP A 242 -14.21 20.38 -8.91
CA ASP A 242 -14.52 20.62 -10.32
C ASP A 242 -15.66 21.67 -10.36
N GLU A 243 -15.38 22.90 -9.92
CA GLU A 243 -16.19 24.05 -10.35
C GLU A 243 -15.85 24.40 -11.81
N ASP A 244 -16.91 24.64 -12.57
CA ASP A 244 -16.92 25.08 -13.96
C ASP A 244 -15.89 26.17 -14.24
N VAL A 245 -14.93 25.88 -15.12
CA VAL A 245 -14.15 26.93 -15.80
C VAL A 245 -14.54 26.93 -17.27
N ASN A 246 -15.27 27.98 -17.63
CA ASN A 246 -15.86 28.23 -18.93
C ASN A 246 -14.87 28.21 -20.11
N ALA A 247 -15.41 27.72 -21.23
CA ALA A 247 -15.10 27.94 -22.63
C ALA A 247 -13.82 28.70 -23.01
N CYS A 248 -12.93 28.02 -23.74
CA CYS A 248 -12.10 28.67 -24.75
C CYS A 248 -12.08 27.84 -26.05
N ASP A 249 -12.63 28.51 -27.06
CA ASP A 249 -12.71 28.36 -28.51
C ASP A 249 -12.05 27.18 -29.27
N HIS A 250 -12.82 26.72 -30.26
CA HIS A 250 -12.49 25.68 -31.24
C HIS A 250 -11.34 26.07 -32.17
N LYS A 251 -10.38 25.14 -32.38
CA LYS A 251 -9.85 24.83 -33.71
C LYS A 251 -9.61 23.33 -33.90
N SER A 252 -9.98 22.88 -35.09
CA SER A 252 -9.94 21.51 -35.61
C SER A 252 -8.55 20.86 -35.53
N GLY A 253 -8.47 19.74 -34.81
CA GLY A 253 -7.30 18.85 -34.75
C GLY A 253 -7.70 17.48 -34.20
N GLN A 254 -8.72 16.85 -34.79
CA GLN A 254 -9.24 15.54 -34.37
C GLN A 254 -8.30 14.40 -34.78
N GLN A 255 -7.14 14.25 -34.12
CA GLN A 255 -6.31 13.04 -34.21
C GLN A 255 -5.66 12.62 -32.87
N GLY A 256 -5.44 13.53 -31.91
CA GLY A 256 -4.65 13.22 -30.70
C GLY A 256 -5.39 12.59 -29.50
N ALA A 257 -6.65 12.96 -29.22
CA ALA A 257 -7.45 12.37 -28.13
C ALA A 257 -7.69 10.84 -28.25
N PRO A 258 -7.83 10.26 -29.47
CA PRO A 258 -7.88 8.82 -29.67
C PRO A 258 -6.62 8.08 -29.21
N GLU A 259 -5.43 8.66 -29.37
CA GLU A 259 -4.16 8.00 -29.02
C GLU A 259 -3.98 7.89 -27.51
N TYR A 260 -4.21 8.97 -26.78
CA TYR A 260 -4.16 8.95 -25.31
C TYR A 260 -5.11 7.91 -24.72
N LYS A 261 -6.34 7.83 -25.24
CA LYS A 261 -7.33 6.81 -24.83
C LYS A 261 -6.86 5.38 -25.14
N ARG A 262 -6.21 5.15 -26.30
CA ARG A 262 -5.67 3.83 -26.69
C ARG A 262 -4.60 3.33 -25.74
N LEU A 263 -3.79 4.22 -25.15
CA LEU A 263 -2.74 3.84 -24.20
C LEU A 263 -3.30 3.32 -22.86
N ILE A 264 -4.57 3.59 -22.55
CA ILE A 264 -5.17 3.23 -21.26
C ILE A 264 -5.51 1.74 -21.23
N THR A 265 -4.74 0.98 -20.45
CA THR A 265 -4.99 -0.45 -20.24
C THR A 265 -6.01 -0.69 -19.11
N ILE A 266 -5.89 0.05 -18.01
CA ILE A 266 -6.74 -0.13 -16.83
C ILE A 266 -7.63 1.11 -16.69
N HIS A 267 -8.87 0.99 -17.15
CA HIS A 267 -9.84 2.08 -17.15
C HIS A 267 -10.37 2.33 -15.73
N ALA A 268 -10.16 3.54 -15.24
CA ALA A 268 -10.72 4.02 -13.99
C ALA A 268 -12.17 4.48 -14.19
N GLY A 269 -13.10 3.90 -13.44
CA GLY A 269 -14.50 4.33 -13.41
C GLY A 269 -14.78 5.32 -12.28
N LYS A 270 -15.66 6.30 -12.51
CA LYS A 270 -16.32 7.04 -11.42
C LYS A 270 -17.52 6.23 -10.92
N PRO A 271 -17.72 6.10 -9.60
CA PRO A 271 -19.01 5.68 -9.08
C PRO A 271 -20.05 6.72 -9.52
N LYS A 272 -21.06 6.30 -10.29
CA LYS A 272 -22.26 7.11 -10.53
C LYS A 272 -23.29 6.72 -9.47
N GLY A 273 -23.75 7.68 -8.67
CA GLY A 273 -24.69 7.41 -7.57
C GLY A 273 -24.04 6.79 -6.33
N LYS A 274 -24.80 6.00 -5.57
CA LYS A 274 -24.35 5.41 -4.31
C LYS A 274 -23.20 4.43 -4.56
N VAL A 275 -22.21 4.39 -3.67
CA VAL A 275 -21.04 3.50 -3.79
C VAL A 275 -21.44 2.04 -4.01
N LYS A 276 -22.53 1.57 -3.37
CA LYS A 276 -23.08 0.23 -3.56
C LYS A 276 -23.45 -0.09 -5.01
N ASP A 277 -23.93 0.90 -5.77
CA ASP A 277 -24.31 0.73 -7.17
C ASP A 277 -23.06 0.62 -8.06
N ALA A 278 -21.96 1.28 -7.68
CA ALA A 278 -20.67 1.14 -8.34
C ALA A 278 -19.94 -0.19 -8.01
N LEU A 279 -20.34 -0.89 -6.95
CA LEU A 279 -19.85 -2.24 -6.64
C LEU A 279 -20.58 -3.33 -7.43
N LYS A 280 -21.76 -3.02 -8.01
CA LYS A 280 -22.45 -3.96 -8.90
C LYS A 280 -21.59 -4.21 -10.13
N VAL A 281 -21.28 -5.48 -10.37
CA VAL A 281 -20.55 -5.92 -11.56
C VAL A 281 -21.53 -5.87 -12.73
N VAL A 282 -21.43 -4.83 -13.57
CA VAL A 282 -22.30 -4.64 -14.74
C VAL A 282 -21.55 -5.09 -15.99
N GLY A 283 -21.99 -6.21 -16.56
CA GLY A 283 -21.44 -6.79 -17.79
C GLY A 283 -20.11 -7.51 -17.62
N ASP A 284 -19.53 -7.94 -18.74
CA ASP A 284 -18.34 -8.80 -18.75
C ASP A 284 -17.00 -8.05 -18.72
N LYS A 285 -17.02 -6.72 -18.66
CA LYS A 285 -15.82 -5.88 -18.71
C LYS A 285 -15.19 -5.69 -17.34
N VAL A 286 -13.86 -5.72 -17.28
CA VAL A 286 -13.13 -5.34 -16.07
C VAL A 286 -12.96 -3.82 -15.96
N ARG A 287 -13.00 -3.31 -14.73
CA ARG A 287 -12.73 -1.89 -14.43
C ARG A 287 -11.93 -1.72 -13.15
N ARG A 288 -11.40 -0.51 -12.95
CA ARG A 288 -10.85 -0.05 -11.68
C ARG A 288 -11.83 0.93 -11.00
N LEU A 289 -12.09 0.74 -9.71
CA LEU A 289 -12.76 1.71 -8.85
C LEU A 289 -11.74 2.30 -7.87
N SER A 290 -11.86 3.58 -7.54
CA SER A 290 -11.07 4.22 -6.48
C SER A 290 -11.98 4.69 -5.35
N LEU A 291 -11.63 4.40 -4.10
CA LEU A 291 -12.34 4.86 -2.90
C LEU A 291 -11.34 5.45 -1.90
N SER A 292 -11.73 6.51 -1.19
CA SER A 292 -10.98 6.96 -0.02
C SER A 292 -11.04 5.90 1.09
N GLU A 293 -10.11 5.93 2.04
CA GLU A 293 -10.11 5.02 3.20
C GLU A 293 -11.45 5.05 3.95
N GLN A 294 -12.05 6.23 4.10
CA GLN A 294 -13.32 6.43 4.84
C GLN A 294 -14.51 5.89 4.04
N ALA A 295 -14.53 6.10 2.73
CA ALA A 295 -15.56 5.53 1.86
C ALA A 295 -15.49 4.00 1.89
N LEU A 296 -14.29 3.43 1.88
CA LEU A 296 -14.11 1.99 2.05
C LEU A 296 -14.59 1.51 3.43
N GLU A 297 -14.21 2.17 4.52
CA GLU A 297 -14.65 1.81 5.87
C GLU A 297 -16.19 1.79 5.98
N LYS A 298 -16.87 2.83 5.46
CA LYS A 298 -18.34 2.94 5.46
C LYS A 298 -19.00 1.82 4.65
N VAL A 299 -18.51 1.53 3.44
CA VAL A 299 -19.10 0.48 2.61
C VAL A 299 -18.75 -0.93 3.09
N ALA A 300 -17.55 -1.16 3.63
CA ALA A 300 -17.16 -2.42 4.24
C ALA A 300 -18.02 -2.76 5.48
N ALA A 301 -18.40 -1.74 6.25
CA ALA A 301 -19.26 -1.89 7.41
C ALA A 301 -20.70 -2.31 7.06
N SER A 302 -21.18 -2.10 5.83
CA SER A 302 -22.57 -2.39 5.45
C SER A 302 -22.70 -3.44 4.34
N HIS A 303 -21.73 -3.49 3.42
CA HIS A 303 -21.76 -4.25 2.18
C HIS A 303 -20.38 -4.93 1.92
N GLY A 304 -19.75 -5.46 2.97
CA GLY A 304 -18.41 -6.05 2.87
C GLY A 304 -18.30 -7.19 1.85
N THR A 305 -19.32 -8.05 1.76
CA THR A 305 -19.35 -9.16 0.79
C THR A 305 -19.42 -8.68 -0.66
N GLU A 306 -20.09 -7.55 -0.92
CA GLU A 306 -20.17 -6.91 -2.22
C GLU A 306 -18.81 -6.36 -2.64
N VAL A 307 -18.04 -5.79 -1.70
CA VAL A 307 -16.65 -5.36 -1.95
C VAL A 307 -15.78 -6.57 -2.32
N VAL A 308 -15.85 -7.66 -1.56
CA VAL A 308 -15.12 -8.90 -1.87
C VAL A 308 -15.51 -9.43 -3.25
N ARG A 309 -16.80 -9.50 -3.55
CA ARG A 309 -17.32 -9.95 -4.86
C ARG A 309 -16.83 -9.05 -6.00
N PHE A 310 -16.80 -7.73 -5.80
CA PHE A 310 -16.28 -6.79 -6.78
C PHE A 310 -14.80 -7.06 -7.08
N THR A 311 -13.97 -7.25 -6.05
CA THR A 311 -12.51 -7.41 -6.19
C THR A 311 -12.08 -8.76 -6.75
N GLN A 312 -12.96 -9.76 -6.87
CA GLN A 312 -12.66 -11.02 -7.55
C GLN A 312 -12.34 -10.80 -9.04
N LYS A 313 -13.09 -9.92 -9.71
CA LYS A 313 -12.95 -9.63 -11.15
C LYS A 313 -12.33 -8.25 -11.42
N ASN A 314 -12.64 -7.26 -10.58
CA ASN A 314 -12.23 -5.87 -10.78
C ASN A 314 -11.07 -5.48 -9.86
N VAL A 315 -10.47 -4.32 -10.13
CA VAL A 315 -9.43 -3.74 -9.28
C VAL A 315 -10.02 -2.64 -8.42
N LEU A 316 -9.72 -2.67 -7.12
CA LEU A 316 -10.07 -1.61 -6.18
C LEU A 316 -8.80 -0.89 -5.71
N ARG A 317 -8.75 0.42 -5.98
CA ARG A 317 -7.79 1.37 -5.41
C ARG A 317 -8.38 2.00 -4.15
N VAL A 318 -7.58 2.01 -3.10
CA VAL A 318 -7.89 2.66 -1.82
C VAL A 318 -6.82 3.71 -1.57
N TYR A 319 -7.19 4.93 -1.22
CA TYR A 319 -6.25 6.01 -1.01
C TYR A 319 -6.49 6.78 0.30
N PRO A 320 -5.46 7.44 0.86
CA PRO A 320 -5.59 8.24 2.07
C PRO A 320 -6.62 9.37 1.88
N LYS A 321 -7.40 9.70 2.90
CA LYS A 321 -8.34 10.83 2.86
C LYS A 321 -7.60 12.17 2.76
N GLY A 322 -8.23 13.18 2.13
CA GLY A 322 -7.65 14.51 1.94
C GLY A 322 -7.24 15.24 3.23
N THR A 323 -7.91 14.96 4.35
CA THR A 323 -7.54 15.53 5.67
C THR A 323 -6.19 15.06 6.22
N ARG A 324 -5.53 14.08 5.59
CA ARG A 324 -4.16 13.63 5.95
C ARG A 324 -3.09 14.53 5.33
N VAL A 325 -3.18 15.83 5.58
CA VAL A 325 -2.29 16.86 5.00
C VAL A 325 -0.81 16.68 5.35
N THR A 326 -0.51 16.03 6.49
CA THR A 326 0.85 15.68 6.92
C THR A 326 1.39 14.39 6.28
N SER A 327 0.71 13.85 5.27
CA SER A 327 1.08 12.61 4.58
C SER A 327 1.12 11.38 5.51
N SER A 328 0.27 11.38 6.55
CA SER A 328 0.06 10.19 7.39
C SER A 328 -0.61 9.06 6.60
N ASN A 329 -0.56 7.83 7.13
CA ASN A 329 -1.12 6.65 6.47
C ASN A 329 -2.20 5.96 7.32
N TYR A 330 -3.17 5.35 6.64
CA TYR A 330 -4.26 4.56 7.22
C TYR A 330 -3.85 3.11 7.43
N LYS A 331 -4.67 2.30 8.12
CA LYS A 331 -4.33 0.88 8.30
C LYS A 331 -4.67 0.09 7.01
N PRO A 332 -3.74 -0.71 6.46
CA PRO A 332 -3.98 -1.44 5.20
C PRO A 332 -5.00 -2.58 5.28
N ASP A 333 -5.21 -3.13 6.48
CA ASP A 333 -5.97 -4.35 6.72
C ASP A 333 -7.40 -4.27 6.16
N ILE A 334 -8.09 -3.14 6.34
CA ILE A 334 -9.44 -2.94 5.81
C ILE A 334 -9.50 -3.16 4.29
N GLY A 335 -8.49 -2.72 3.55
CA GLY A 335 -8.39 -2.94 2.11
C GLY A 335 -8.12 -4.41 1.78
N TRP A 336 -7.08 -4.99 2.38
CA TRP A 336 -6.65 -6.35 2.04
C TRP A 336 -7.64 -7.44 2.46
N ILE A 337 -8.38 -7.23 3.55
CA ILE A 337 -9.44 -8.13 4.03
C ILE A 337 -10.60 -8.18 3.04
N HIS A 338 -10.92 -7.05 2.40
CA HIS A 338 -11.97 -6.96 1.37
C HIS A 338 -11.46 -7.22 -0.05
N GLY A 339 -10.21 -7.68 -0.18
CA GLY A 339 -9.61 -8.09 -1.46
C GLY A 339 -9.10 -6.95 -2.34
N ALA A 340 -9.01 -5.72 -1.82
CA ALA A 340 -8.44 -4.59 -2.54
C ALA A 340 -6.97 -4.86 -2.91
N GLN A 341 -6.62 -4.56 -4.16
CA GLN A 341 -5.31 -4.84 -4.74
C GLN A 341 -4.37 -3.64 -4.62
N MET A 342 -4.92 -2.43 -4.78
CA MET A 342 -4.17 -1.17 -4.87
C MET A 342 -4.40 -0.35 -3.61
N VAL A 343 -3.77 -0.73 -2.51
CA VAL A 343 -3.85 0.01 -1.24
C VAL A 343 -2.71 1.03 -1.22
N ALA A 344 -3.04 2.30 -1.46
CA ALA A 344 -2.07 3.38 -1.65
C ALA A 344 -1.52 3.92 -0.34
N PHE A 345 -0.21 4.20 -0.31
CA PHE A 345 0.48 4.78 0.85
C PHE A 345 1.30 6.01 0.47
N ASN A 346 1.30 7.01 1.34
CA ASN A 346 2.26 8.10 1.31
C ASN A 346 3.66 7.54 1.68
N MET A 347 4.50 7.28 0.69
CA MET A 347 5.79 6.58 0.83
C MET A 347 6.92 7.44 1.44
N GLN A 348 6.76 8.76 1.42
CA GLN A 348 7.68 9.75 2.00
C GLN A 348 7.62 9.76 3.54
N GLY A 349 6.54 9.23 4.12
CA GLY A 349 6.37 9.12 5.57
C GLY A 349 7.07 7.91 6.18
N TYR A 350 6.79 7.69 7.46
CA TYR A 350 7.16 6.48 8.18
C TYR A 350 6.10 6.15 9.24
N GLY A 351 6.12 4.92 9.74
CA GLY A 351 5.27 4.49 10.83
C GLY A 351 4.56 3.17 10.58
N LYS A 352 3.71 2.79 11.53
CA LYS A 352 3.13 1.44 11.63
C LYS A 352 2.46 0.96 10.34
N SER A 353 1.68 1.79 9.69
CA SER A 353 1.00 1.42 8.44
C SER A 353 1.97 1.11 7.30
N LEU A 354 3.02 1.92 7.12
CA LEU A 354 4.08 1.64 6.15
C LEU A 354 4.87 0.40 6.52
N TRP A 355 5.11 0.16 7.82
CA TRP A 355 5.77 -1.08 8.26
C TRP A 355 4.93 -2.32 7.94
N LEU A 356 3.60 -2.25 8.08
CA LEU A 356 2.70 -3.33 7.68
C LEU A 356 2.70 -3.54 6.17
N MET A 357 2.71 -2.46 5.38
CA MET A 357 2.84 -2.52 3.92
C MET A 357 4.16 -3.20 3.53
N HIS A 358 5.30 -2.71 4.03
CA HIS A 358 6.59 -3.34 3.80
C HIS A 358 6.62 -4.80 4.25
N GLY A 359 6.00 -5.13 5.39
CA GLY A 359 5.87 -6.50 5.88
C GLY A 359 5.09 -7.41 4.92
N MET A 360 3.89 -7.00 4.49
CA MET A 360 3.07 -7.75 3.52
C MET A 360 3.85 -8.04 2.24
N PHE A 361 4.53 -7.02 1.70
CA PHE A 361 5.24 -7.11 0.44
C PHE A 361 6.67 -7.64 0.54
N ARG A 362 7.09 -8.12 1.73
CA ARG A 362 8.25 -9.04 1.82
C ARG A 362 7.92 -10.44 1.29
N ALA A 363 6.63 -10.78 1.21
CA ALA A 363 6.19 -12.00 0.55
C ALA A 363 6.67 -12.06 -0.91
N ASN A 364 6.72 -13.28 -1.44
CA ASN A 364 6.97 -13.52 -2.86
C ASN A 364 8.26 -12.89 -3.41
N GLY A 365 9.35 -12.95 -2.62
CA GLY A 365 10.66 -12.42 -3.03
C GLY A 365 10.70 -10.91 -3.19
N GLU A 366 9.87 -10.18 -2.44
CA GLU A 366 9.82 -8.71 -2.45
C GLU A 366 9.54 -8.08 -3.83
N CYS A 367 8.90 -8.84 -4.72
CA CYS A 367 8.73 -8.44 -6.10
C CYS A 367 7.64 -7.36 -6.29
N GLY A 368 6.93 -7.01 -5.21
CA GLY A 368 5.85 -6.02 -5.17
C GLY A 368 4.48 -6.54 -5.60
N TYR A 369 4.37 -7.84 -5.92
CA TYR A 369 3.14 -8.54 -6.30
C TYR A 369 2.90 -9.74 -5.37
N VAL A 370 1.77 -9.77 -4.67
CA VAL A 370 1.41 -10.84 -3.72
C VAL A 370 0.04 -11.42 -4.07
N LYS A 371 -0.04 -12.74 -4.33
CA LYS A 371 -1.29 -13.44 -4.64
C LYS A 371 -2.29 -13.27 -3.49
N LYS A 372 -3.56 -12.96 -3.81
CA LYS A 372 -4.64 -13.00 -2.82
C LYS A 372 -4.91 -14.45 -2.36
N PRO A 373 -5.40 -14.66 -1.13
CA PRO A 373 -5.91 -15.96 -0.72
C PRO A 373 -7.03 -16.44 -1.65
N ASP A 374 -7.12 -17.74 -1.88
CA ASP A 374 -8.06 -18.31 -2.85
C ASP A 374 -9.53 -17.98 -2.52
N PHE A 375 -9.90 -17.88 -1.25
CA PHE A 375 -11.25 -17.49 -0.81
C PHE A 375 -11.62 -16.02 -1.14
N LEU A 376 -10.66 -15.15 -1.47
CA LEU A 376 -10.90 -13.79 -1.98
C LEU A 376 -10.96 -13.74 -3.52
N MET A 377 -10.84 -14.88 -4.18
CA MET A 377 -10.81 -14.99 -5.64
C MET A 377 -11.87 -15.93 -6.19
N GLN A 378 -12.14 -17.01 -5.46
CA GLN A 378 -13.09 -18.06 -5.84
C GLN A 378 -14.45 -17.84 -5.17
N ARG A 379 -15.49 -18.35 -5.81
CA ARG A 379 -16.85 -18.40 -5.27
C ARG A 379 -17.15 -19.83 -4.86
N GLY A 380 -17.89 -20.00 -3.76
CA GLY A 380 -18.35 -21.32 -3.38
C GLY A 380 -19.52 -21.81 -4.25
N PRO A 381 -20.00 -23.04 -4.02
CA PRO A 381 -21.00 -23.71 -4.87
C PRO A 381 -22.29 -22.92 -5.07
N HIS A 382 -22.68 -22.11 -4.09
CA HIS A 382 -23.90 -21.29 -4.12
C HIS A 382 -23.62 -19.80 -4.38
N ASN A 383 -22.54 -19.49 -5.11
CA ASN A 383 -22.13 -18.10 -5.40
C ASN A 383 -21.80 -17.29 -4.13
N GLU A 384 -21.49 -18.00 -3.05
CA GLU A 384 -21.03 -17.46 -1.78
C GLU A 384 -19.60 -16.90 -1.91
N VAL A 385 -19.34 -15.85 -1.13
CA VAL A 385 -18.05 -15.18 -1.06
C VAL A 385 -17.63 -15.09 0.40
N PHE A 386 -16.34 -14.89 0.64
CA PHE A 386 -15.82 -14.64 1.98
C PHE A 386 -16.51 -13.43 2.62
N ASP A 387 -17.01 -13.62 3.85
CA ASP A 387 -17.55 -12.55 4.69
C ASP A 387 -16.56 -12.24 5.82
N PRO A 388 -15.89 -11.07 5.77
CA PRO A 388 -14.96 -10.62 6.81
C PRO A 388 -15.53 -10.54 8.23
N LYS A 389 -16.86 -10.43 8.37
CA LYS A 389 -17.53 -10.32 9.67
C LYS A 389 -17.92 -11.66 10.25
N ARG A 390 -17.93 -12.72 9.44
CA ARG A 390 -18.34 -14.04 9.89
C ARG A 390 -17.29 -14.60 10.84
N THR A 391 -17.75 -15.11 11.98
CA THR A 391 -16.89 -15.90 12.87
C THR A 391 -16.52 -17.21 12.21
N LEU A 392 -15.23 -17.45 12.05
CA LEU A 392 -14.67 -18.66 11.47
C LEU A 392 -13.99 -19.50 12.57
N PRO A 393 -13.94 -20.84 12.44
CA PRO A 393 -13.18 -21.66 13.35
C PRO A 393 -11.69 -21.39 13.22
N VAL A 394 -10.93 -21.70 14.26
CA VAL A 394 -9.47 -21.64 14.22
C VAL A 394 -8.97 -22.62 13.16
N LYS A 395 -8.22 -22.10 12.19
CA LYS A 395 -7.62 -22.88 11.10
C LYS A 395 -6.19 -23.32 11.43
N LYS A 396 -5.44 -22.48 12.14
CA LYS A 396 -4.03 -22.72 12.46
C LYS A 396 -3.66 -22.05 13.77
N THR A 397 -2.82 -22.67 14.58
CA THR A 397 -2.28 -22.01 15.78
C THR A 397 -0.80 -21.71 15.59
N LEU A 398 -0.41 -20.45 15.71
CA LEU A 398 0.99 -20.01 15.66
C LEU A 398 1.53 -19.84 17.08
N LYS A 399 2.57 -20.60 17.43
CA LYS A 399 3.40 -20.38 18.61
C LYS A 399 4.66 -19.63 18.23
N VAL A 400 4.96 -18.57 18.98
CA VAL A 400 6.12 -17.69 18.80
C VAL A 400 6.90 -17.66 20.09
N LYS A 401 8.11 -18.23 20.10
CA LYS A 401 9.04 -18.11 21.22
C LYS A 401 10.08 -17.03 20.90
N VAL A 402 10.22 -16.05 21.78
CA VAL A 402 11.22 -14.96 21.72
C VAL A 402 12.34 -15.33 22.69
N TYR A 403 13.49 -15.76 22.17
CA TYR A 403 14.62 -16.15 23.03
C TYR A 403 15.40 -14.94 23.50
N MET A 404 16.04 -14.24 22.57
CA MET A 404 16.94 -13.13 22.87
C MET A 404 17.05 -12.15 21.69
N GLY A 405 17.65 -11.00 21.94
CA GLY A 405 18.08 -10.06 20.91
C GLY A 405 19.53 -9.63 21.11
N ASP A 406 20.20 -9.25 20.02
CA ASP A 406 21.56 -8.69 20.04
C ASP A 406 21.78 -7.78 18.82
N GLY A 407 22.87 -7.00 18.85
CA GLY A 407 23.38 -6.16 17.77
C GLY A 407 23.18 -4.66 17.99
N TRP A 408 22.44 -4.24 19.02
CA TRP A 408 22.17 -2.82 19.28
C TRP A 408 23.44 -2.04 19.62
N HIS A 409 24.34 -2.63 20.41
CA HIS A 409 25.62 -2.03 20.77
C HIS A 409 26.54 -1.78 19.57
N SER A 410 26.31 -2.47 18.44
CA SER A 410 27.07 -2.31 17.20
C SER A 410 26.48 -1.25 16.28
N ASP A 411 25.16 -1.06 16.32
CA ASP A 411 24.44 -0.13 15.43
C ASP A 411 24.15 1.24 16.08
N PHE A 412 24.18 1.34 17.40
CA PHE A 412 23.84 2.53 18.17
C PHE A 412 24.95 2.92 19.13
N SER A 413 25.09 4.23 19.40
CA SER A 413 26.04 4.71 20.41
C SER A 413 25.62 4.25 21.81
N PRO A 414 26.57 4.07 22.76
CA PRO A 414 26.26 3.64 24.13
C PRO A 414 25.29 4.54 24.90
N THR A 415 25.10 5.79 24.45
CA THR A 415 24.20 6.78 25.05
C THR A 415 22.95 7.05 24.20
N TYR A 416 22.67 6.20 23.20
CA TYR A 416 21.57 6.44 22.26
C TYR A 416 20.19 6.29 22.90
N PHE A 417 20.04 5.23 23.71
CA PHE A 417 18.80 4.91 24.42
C PHE A 417 18.80 5.59 25.78
N ASP A 418 19.79 5.30 26.61
CA ASP A 418 19.95 5.91 27.91
C ASP A 418 21.30 6.62 28.03
N SER A 419 21.29 7.82 28.59
CA SER A 419 22.52 8.61 28.75
C SER A 419 23.50 8.01 29.76
N TYR A 420 22.99 7.23 30.72
CA TYR A 420 23.74 6.85 31.93
C TYR A 420 23.68 5.36 32.28
N SER A 421 22.95 4.56 31.51
CA SER A 421 22.75 3.12 31.69
C SER A 421 22.70 2.42 30.33
N PRO A 422 22.85 1.10 30.29
CA PRO A 422 22.36 0.30 29.16
C PRO A 422 20.83 0.35 29.04
N PRO A 423 20.26 -0.09 27.90
CA PRO A 423 18.82 0.01 27.63
C PRO A 423 17.96 -1.03 28.36
N ASP A 424 16.72 -0.65 28.62
CA ASP A 424 15.67 -1.49 29.22
C ASP A 424 14.74 -2.11 28.17
N PHE A 425 15.16 -3.18 27.51
CA PHE A 425 14.43 -3.70 26.35
C PHE A 425 13.27 -4.66 26.67
N TYR A 426 12.18 -4.51 25.92
CA TYR A 426 11.10 -5.50 25.82
C TYR A 426 10.55 -5.61 24.39
N THR A 427 9.98 -6.77 24.08
CA THR A 427 9.45 -7.09 22.75
C THR A 427 7.93 -7.15 22.76
N LYS A 428 7.27 -6.42 21.86
CA LYS A 428 5.84 -6.55 21.56
C LYS A 428 5.66 -7.48 20.37
N VAL A 429 4.83 -8.50 20.53
CA VAL A 429 4.45 -9.44 19.47
C VAL A 429 2.96 -9.28 19.18
N ARG A 430 2.62 -8.98 17.93
CA ARG A 430 1.24 -8.64 17.53
C ARG A 430 0.83 -9.38 16.28
N ILE A 431 -0.43 -9.81 16.25
CA ILE A 431 -1.11 -10.24 15.03
C ILE A 431 -1.95 -9.07 14.52
N VAL A 432 -1.75 -8.73 13.25
CA VAL A 432 -2.56 -7.76 12.50
C VAL A 432 -3.23 -8.49 11.35
N GLY A 433 -4.52 -8.29 11.15
CA GLY A 433 -5.31 -9.04 10.16
C GLY A 433 -6.79 -8.89 10.47
N VAL A 434 -7.57 -9.94 10.27
CA VAL A 434 -8.99 -9.96 10.66
C VAL A 434 -9.14 -9.70 12.17
N GLN A 435 -10.24 -9.07 12.56
CA GLN A 435 -10.47 -8.66 13.95
C GLN A 435 -10.44 -9.85 14.93
N ALA A 436 -10.94 -11.01 14.51
CA ALA A 436 -10.94 -12.24 15.32
C ALA A 436 -9.53 -12.75 15.66
N ASP A 437 -8.54 -12.46 14.81
CA ASP A 437 -7.15 -12.91 14.99
C ASP A 437 -6.28 -11.84 15.66
N ALA A 438 -6.76 -10.60 15.75
CA ALA A 438 -6.00 -9.47 16.24
C ALA A 438 -5.63 -9.64 17.72
N ALA A 439 -4.33 -9.77 18.01
CA ALA A 439 -3.82 -10.00 19.34
C ALA A 439 -2.53 -9.21 19.59
N LYS A 440 -2.29 -8.83 20.85
CA LYS A 440 -1.06 -8.15 21.28
C LYS A 440 -0.55 -8.79 22.57
N LYS A 441 0.70 -9.25 22.54
CA LYS A 441 1.45 -9.76 23.69
C LYS A 441 2.74 -8.96 23.83
N LYS A 442 3.33 -8.96 25.04
CA LYS A 442 4.63 -8.36 25.30
C LYS A 442 5.43 -9.27 26.24
N THR A 443 6.74 -9.27 26.07
CA THR A 443 7.66 -9.88 27.03
C THR A 443 7.75 -9.03 28.30
N LYS A 444 8.41 -9.58 29.32
CA LYS A 444 8.97 -8.80 30.42
C LYS A 444 10.02 -7.82 29.91
N ILE A 445 10.27 -6.79 30.71
CA ILE A 445 11.36 -5.85 30.49
C ILE A 445 12.63 -6.48 31.06
N ILE A 446 13.71 -6.46 30.30
CA ILE A 446 15.05 -6.79 30.77
C ILE A 446 15.75 -5.46 30.98
N GLU A 447 16.06 -5.15 32.24
CA GLU A 447 16.70 -3.89 32.62
C GLU A 447 18.22 -3.95 32.40
N ASP A 448 18.83 -2.83 32.01
CA ASP A 448 20.27 -2.62 31.90
C ASP A 448 21.04 -3.67 31.03
N ASP A 449 20.47 -4.14 29.90
CA ASP A 449 21.13 -5.15 29.04
C ASP A 449 21.00 -4.88 27.54
N TRP A 450 22.15 -4.76 26.85
CA TRP A 450 22.24 -4.65 25.40
C TRP A 450 21.92 -5.96 24.64
N THR A 451 21.88 -7.08 25.36
CA THR A 451 21.73 -8.46 24.89
C THR A 451 20.60 -9.19 25.61
N PRO A 452 19.37 -8.64 25.63
CA PRO A 452 18.29 -9.14 26.45
C PRO A 452 17.90 -10.58 26.11
N VAL A 453 17.74 -11.42 27.15
CA VAL A 453 17.22 -12.79 27.04
C VAL A 453 15.84 -12.85 27.71
N TRP A 454 14.80 -12.94 26.89
CA TRP A 454 13.41 -13.00 27.36
C TRP A 454 12.96 -14.44 27.66
N ASP A 455 13.27 -15.37 26.76
CA ASP A 455 12.84 -16.79 26.76
C ASP A 455 11.32 -17.01 26.94
N GLU A 456 10.50 -16.16 26.32
CA GLU A 456 9.04 -16.20 26.47
C GLU A 456 8.33 -16.74 25.21
N GLU A 457 7.28 -17.55 25.40
CA GLU A 457 6.47 -18.11 24.31
C GLU A 457 5.03 -17.58 24.34
N PHE A 458 4.54 -17.20 23.15
CA PHE A 458 3.17 -16.72 22.95
C PHE A 458 2.44 -17.62 21.95
N THR A 459 1.16 -17.87 22.20
CA THR A 459 0.29 -18.66 21.32
C THR A 459 -0.79 -17.79 20.71
N PHE A 460 -1.01 -17.92 19.40
CA PHE A 460 -1.97 -17.18 18.61
C PHE A 460 -2.84 -18.14 17.79
N PRO A 461 -4.09 -18.39 18.19
CA PRO A 461 -5.06 -19.07 17.34
C PRO A 461 -5.48 -18.16 16.18
N LEU A 462 -5.44 -18.67 14.96
CA LEU A 462 -5.72 -17.91 13.74
C LEU A 462 -6.85 -18.55 12.95
N THR A 463 -7.90 -17.77 12.70
CA THR A 463 -9.05 -18.12 11.88
C THR A 463 -8.76 -17.88 10.39
N VAL A 464 -7.98 -16.84 10.06
CA VAL A 464 -7.63 -16.46 8.68
C VAL A 464 -6.12 -16.17 8.56
N PRO A 465 -5.25 -17.20 8.73
CA PRO A 465 -3.79 -17.03 8.72
C PRO A 465 -3.23 -16.44 7.42
N GLU A 466 -3.91 -16.57 6.28
CA GLU A 466 -3.50 -16.02 4.99
C GLU A 466 -3.61 -14.49 4.89
N LEU A 467 -4.32 -13.86 5.83
CA LEU A 467 -4.43 -12.40 5.95
C LEU A 467 -3.67 -11.85 7.16
N ALA A 468 -3.10 -12.73 7.98
CA ALA A 468 -2.42 -12.34 9.19
C ALA A 468 -0.97 -11.91 8.92
N LEU A 469 -0.58 -10.81 9.55
CA LEU A 469 0.78 -10.30 9.66
C LEU A 469 1.23 -10.42 11.11
N LEU A 470 2.40 -11.01 11.33
CA LEU A 470 3.11 -10.98 12.60
C LEU A 470 3.98 -9.72 12.66
N GLN A 471 3.64 -8.79 13.53
CA GLN A 471 4.45 -7.60 13.82
C GLN A 471 5.22 -7.82 15.13
N ILE A 472 6.53 -7.61 15.07
CA ILE A 472 7.44 -7.68 16.21
C ILE A 472 8.09 -6.30 16.35
N GLU A 473 8.01 -5.72 17.53
CA GLU A 473 8.50 -4.36 17.83
C GLU A 473 9.26 -4.41 19.16
N VAL A 474 10.55 -4.07 19.13
CA VAL A 474 11.35 -3.90 20.34
C VAL A 474 11.28 -2.44 20.75
N GLN A 475 11.01 -2.20 22.02
CA GLN A 475 11.07 -0.89 22.64
C GLN A 475 12.02 -0.93 23.82
N GLU A 476 12.68 0.19 24.02
CA GLU A 476 13.30 0.54 25.29
C GLU A 476 12.19 1.13 26.21
N TYR A 477 12.26 0.83 27.50
CA TYR A 477 11.25 1.23 28.47
C TYR A 477 11.71 2.40 29.31
N ASP A 478 11.14 3.58 29.04
CA ASP A 478 11.32 4.75 29.88
C ASP A 478 10.12 4.90 30.84
N ARG A 479 10.39 5.05 32.14
CA ARG A 479 9.36 5.25 33.18
C ARG A 479 8.70 6.63 33.11
N SER A 480 9.41 7.64 32.63
CA SER A 480 9.03 9.05 32.71
C SER A 480 8.79 9.67 31.33
N GLU A 481 9.33 9.07 30.27
CA GLU A 481 9.13 9.52 28.90
C GLU A 481 8.42 8.45 28.03
N LYS A 482 8.32 8.76 26.73
CA LYS A 482 7.80 7.82 25.76
C LYS A 482 8.91 6.87 25.36
N ASN A 483 8.79 5.61 25.77
CA ASN A 483 9.58 4.46 25.31
C ASN A 483 10.25 4.63 23.94
N ASP A 484 11.56 4.45 23.93
CA ASP A 484 12.31 4.56 22.70
C ASP A 484 12.15 3.34 21.80
N PHE A 485 12.35 3.58 20.50
CA PHE A 485 12.15 2.57 19.48
C PHE A 485 13.46 1.82 19.22
N GLY A 486 13.51 0.55 19.63
CA GLY A 486 14.67 -0.32 19.43
C GLY A 486 14.71 -1.00 18.05
N GLY A 487 13.57 -1.14 17.37
CA GLY A 487 13.48 -1.75 16.04
C GLY A 487 12.17 -2.48 15.81
N GLN A 488 11.83 -2.73 14.55
CA GLN A 488 10.64 -3.51 14.21
C GLN A 488 10.87 -4.45 13.03
N THR A 489 10.06 -5.48 12.93
CA THR A 489 9.89 -6.27 11.72
C THR A 489 8.44 -6.71 11.59
N CYS A 490 8.00 -6.93 10.36
CA CYS A 490 6.66 -7.41 10.07
C CYS A 490 6.75 -8.50 9.01
N LEU A 491 6.06 -9.61 9.25
CA LEU A 491 6.16 -10.84 8.47
C LEU A 491 4.75 -11.38 8.15
N PRO A 492 4.45 -11.73 6.89
CA PRO A 492 3.22 -12.44 6.56
C PRO A 492 3.23 -13.82 7.21
N VAL A 493 2.19 -14.16 7.97
CA VAL A 493 2.14 -15.44 8.69
C VAL A 493 2.23 -16.63 7.73
N SER A 494 1.66 -16.51 6.53
CA SER A 494 1.74 -17.53 5.47
C SER A 494 3.16 -17.80 4.97
N GLU A 495 4.09 -16.85 5.14
CA GLU A 495 5.48 -16.94 4.67
C GLU A 495 6.47 -17.33 5.78
N ILE A 496 5.99 -17.44 7.04
CA ILE A 496 6.86 -17.82 8.16
C ILE A 496 7.27 -19.28 8.02
N ARG A 497 8.58 -19.52 7.93
CA ARG A 497 9.16 -20.87 8.00
C ARG A 497 9.24 -21.33 9.47
N PRO A 498 8.72 -22.53 9.82
CA PRO A 498 8.85 -23.08 11.17
C PRO A 498 10.32 -23.28 11.58
N GLY A 499 10.55 -23.43 12.89
CA GLY A 499 11.86 -23.67 13.49
C GLY A 499 12.48 -22.42 14.12
N ILE A 500 13.74 -22.55 14.56
CA ILE A 500 14.54 -21.48 15.15
C ILE A 500 15.15 -20.62 14.03
N ARG A 501 15.09 -19.29 14.19
CA ARG A 501 15.45 -18.31 13.16
C ARG A 501 15.99 -17.03 13.82
N ALA A 502 16.99 -16.43 13.20
CA ALA A 502 17.41 -15.06 13.50
C ALA A 502 16.67 -14.08 12.57
N ILE A 503 16.02 -13.07 13.13
CA ILE A 503 15.22 -12.10 12.39
C ILE A 503 15.80 -10.70 12.55
N SER A 504 16.19 -10.08 11.42
CA SER A 504 16.68 -8.71 11.41
C SER A 504 15.57 -7.71 11.73
N LEU A 505 15.93 -6.65 12.47
CA LEU A 505 15.06 -5.52 12.74
C LEU A 505 15.33 -4.34 11.81
N TYR A 506 14.37 -3.43 11.76
CA TYR A 506 14.35 -2.25 10.90
C TYR A 506 14.08 -1.00 11.74
N ASN A 507 14.71 0.11 11.36
CA ASN A 507 14.54 1.39 12.04
C ASN A 507 13.16 2.02 11.74
N LYS A 508 12.89 3.20 12.32
CA LYS A 508 11.61 3.91 12.12
C LYS A 508 11.30 4.16 10.64
N LYS A 509 12.32 4.42 9.82
CA LYS A 509 12.23 4.70 8.36
C LYS A 509 12.06 3.44 7.50
N GLY A 510 12.04 2.25 8.11
CA GLY A 510 11.95 0.97 7.42
C GLY A 510 13.27 0.51 6.80
N GLU A 511 14.40 1.07 7.22
CA GLU A 511 15.74 0.66 6.77
C GLU A 511 16.26 -0.45 7.69
N LYS A 512 16.91 -1.46 7.10
CA LYS A 512 17.42 -2.62 7.82
C LYS A 512 18.55 -2.19 8.77
N LEU A 513 18.47 -2.56 10.04
CA LEU A 513 19.56 -2.42 11.00
C LEU A 513 20.64 -3.46 10.64
N LYS A 514 21.91 -3.05 10.68
CA LYS A 514 23.03 -3.84 10.15
C LYS A 514 23.28 -5.09 11.00
N SER A 515 23.26 -4.90 12.32
CA SER A 515 23.66 -5.92 13.29
C SER A 515 22.48 -6.43 14.10
N VAL A 516 21.43 -5.62 14.31
CA VAL A 516 20.32 -5.95 15.22
C VAL A 516 19.46 -7.12 14.73
N ARG A 517 19.36 -8.17 15.56
CA ARG A 517 18.58 -9.39 15.28
C ARG A 517 17.91 -9.95 16.53
N LEU A 518 16.79 -10.63 16.34
CA LEU A 518 16.11 -11.43 17.35
C LEU A 518 16.24 -12.91 17.04
N LEU A 519 16.58 -13.75 18.02
CA LEU A 519 16.48 -15.20 17.91
C LEU A 519 15.09 -15.65 18.36
N MET A 520 14.36 -16.30 17.46
CA MET A 520 12.96 -16.67 17.68
C MET A 520 12.69 -18.09 17.16
N ARG A 521 11.69 -18.78 17.74
CA ARG A 521 11.15 -20.03 17.19
C ARG A 521 9.70 -19.86 16.81
N PHE A 522 9.37 -20.36 15.62
CA PHE A 522 8.01 -20.41 15.10
C PHE A 522 7.55 -21.86 15.00
N GLN A 523 6.40 -22.17 15.56
CA GLN A 523 5.76 -23.47 15.42
C GLN A 523 4.31 -23.28 15.03
N PHE A 524 3.87 -24.02 14.02
CA PHE A 524 2.46 -24.14 13.71
C PHE A 524 1.92 -25.45 14.25
N VAL A 525 0.78 -25.38 14.92
CA VAL A 525 0.02 -26.51 15.48
C VAL A 525 -1.32 -26.61 14.78
#